data_AF-A0ABD6ACH3-F1
#
_entry.id   AF-A0ABD6ACH3-F1
#
_cell.length_a   1.000
_cell.length_b   1.000
_cell.length_c   1.000
_cell.angle_alpha   90.00
_cell.angle_beta   90.00
_cell.angle_gamma   90.00
#
_symmetry.space_group_name_H-M   'P 1'
#
loop_
_entity.id
_entity.type
_entity.pdbx_description
1 polymer ?
#
loop_
_entity_poly.entity_id
_entity_poly.type
_entity_poly.pdbx_seq_one_letter_code
_entity_poly.pdbx_strand_id
1 'polypeptide(L)'
;MAPPLRSHAVVSPEPGTAWLAVWFSLLYAVVDRAAGAVGGAIRSFAPGFDAAQLSTALAGLLWVAFLTVVGVGVVRQYRANPRAFGDRDVLRAFLDAHRPERERHALALAAALVGGAVVAVARDPFFAALDGTSRGLVALVETGTLAPFSWTSLVGGVVFLGGFALFAYGVDRAMTGAHRELLFQYHSRR
;
A
#
# COMPACT_ATOMS: atom_id res chain seq x y z
N MET A 1 5.56 45.10 24.83
CA MET A 1 5.37 44.06 23.79
C MET A 1 5.37 42.71 24.46
N ALA A 2 4.27 41.96 24.41
CA ALA A 2 4.28 40.58 24.89
C ALA A 2 5.10 39.70 23.93
N PRO A 3 5.92 38.76 24.42
CA PRO A 3 6.64 37.85 23.56
C PRO A 3 5.65 37.02 22.72
N PRO A 4 6.01 36.65 21.48
CA PRO A 4 5.16 35.80 20.66
C PRO A 4 4.91 34.47 21.39
N LEU A 5 3.64 34.11 21.59
CA LEU A 5 3.24 32.81 22.12
C LEU A 5 3.87 31.72 21.24
N ARG A 6 4.72 30.88 21.83
CA ARG A 6 5.29 29.73 21.12
C ARG A 6 4.16 28.74 20.87
N SER A 7 3.69 28.63 19.64
CA SER A 7 2.75 27.59 19.26
C SER A 7 3.52 26.29 18.99
N HIS A 8 3.04 25.18 19.54
CA HIS A 8 3.55 23.85 19.28
C HIS A 8 2.63 23.18 18.26
N ALA A 9 3.11 22.97 17.03
CA ALA A 9 2.36 22.23 16.02
C ALA A 9 2.87 20.79 15.93
N VAL A 10 1.95 19.82 15.95
CA VAL A 10 2.25 18.41 15.72
C VAL A 10 1.23 17.81 14.77
N VAL A 11 1.72 17.08 13.77
CA VAL A 11 0.90 16.26 12.89
C VAL A 11 0.88 14.84 13.44
N SER A 12 -0.26 14.42 13.97
CA SER A 12 -0.46 13.03 14.36
C SER A 12 -0.81 12.21 13.12
N PRO A 13 -0.08 11.13 12.81
CA PRO A 13 -0.40 10.29 11.66
C PRO A 13 -1.76 9.59 11.87
N GLU A 14 -2.47 9.40 10.77
CA GLU A 14 -3.68 8.60 10.70
C GLU A 14 -3.43 7.33 9.88
N PRO A 15 -4.14 6.23 10.18
CA PRO A 15 -4.09 5.01 9.37
C PRO A 15 -4.46 5.28 7.91
N GLY A 16 -3.84 4.58 6.97
CA GLY A 16 -4.21 4.52 5.56
C GLY A 16 -3.06 4.74 4.59
N THR A 17 -2.04 5.53 4.95
CA THR A 17 -0.94 5.85 4.02
C THR A 17 -0.04 4.65 3.76
N ALA A 18 0.27 3.87 4.80
CA ALA A 18 1.11 2.68 4.66
C ALA A 18 0.35 1.55 3.97
N TRP A 19 -0.95 1.42 4.23
CA TRP A 19 -1.85 0.54 3.47
C TRP A 19 -1.77 0.81 1.96
N LEU A 20 -1.89 2.08 1.55
CA LEU A 20 -1.83 2.47 0.13
C LEU A 20 -0.48 2.14 -0.50
N ALA A 21 0.64 2.38 0.20
CA ALA A 21 1.98 2.07 -0.28
C ALA A 21 2.19 0.55 -0.49
N VAL A 22 1.65 -0.27 0.43
CA VAL A 22 1.71 -1.73 0.31
C VAL A 22 0.89 -2.18 -0.91
N TRP A 23 -0.36 -1.73 -1.07
CA TRP A 23 -1.17 -2.06 -2.25
C TRP A 23 -0.59 -1.58 -3.57
N PHE A 24 0.00 -0.39 -3.57
CA PHE A 24 0.73 0.11 -4.73
C PHE A 24 1.85 -0.84 -5.14
N SER A 25 2.62 -1.35 -4.17
CA SER A 25 3.71 -2.29 -4.43
C SER A 25 3.22 -3.58 -5.08
N LEU A 26 2.08 -4.12 -4.64
CA LEU A 26 1.46 -5.29 -5.28
C LEU A 26 0.97 -4.98 -6.68
N LEU A 27 0.26 -3.86 -6.86
CA LEU A 27 -0.25 -3.45 -8.17
C LEU A 27 0.88 -3.24 -9.17
N TYR A 28 1.97 -2.61 -8.73
CA TYR A 28 3.18 -2.43 -9.52
C TYR A 28 3.78 -3.78 -9.95
N ALA A 29 3.93 -4.73 -9.01
CA ALA A 29 4.45 -6.07 -9.32
C ALA A 29 3.55 -6.85 -10.29
N VAL A 30 2.23 -6.71 -10.17
CA VAL A 30 1.26 -7.32 -11.09
C VAL A 30 1.38 -6.72 -12.49
N VAL A 31 1.44 -5.39 -12.58
CA VAL A 31 1.52 -4.68 -13.87
C VAL A 31 2.84 -4.93 -14.57
N ASP A 32 3.96 -4.89 -13.85
CA ASP A 32 5.28 -5.19 -14.41
C ASP A 32 5.32 -6.61 -15.00
N ARG A 33 4.82 -7.59 -14.25
CA ARG A 33 4.73 -8.98 -14.71
C ARG A 33 3.80 -9.14 -15.92
N ALA A 34 2.62 -8.52 -15.89
CA ALA A 34 1.67 -8.57 -16.99
C ALA A 34 2.20 -7.89 -18.26
N ALA A 35 2.90 -6.76 -18.13
CA ALA A 35 3.52 -6.07 -19.26
C ALA A 35 4.55 -6.95 -19.97
N GLY A 36 5.35 -7.70 -19.21
CA GLY A 36 6.27 -8.70 -19.77
C GLY A 36 5.56 -9.80 -20.57
N ALA A 37 4.43 -10.29 -20.06
CA ALA A 37 3.66 -11.36 -20.70
C ALA A 37 2.92 -10.91 -21.98
N VAL A 38 2.44 -9.66 -22.02
CA VAL A 38 1.62 -9.14 -23.13
C VAL A 38 2.46 -8.39 -24.19
N GLY A 39 3.69 -8.00 -23.85
CA GLY A 39 4.56 -7.24 -24.76
C GLY A 39 4.85 -7.92 -26.11
N GLY A 40 4.86 -9.26 -26.15
CA GLY A 40 4.97 -10.03 -27.40
C GLY A 40 3.76 -9.84 -28.32
N ALA A 41 2.55 -9.94 -27.76
CA ALA A 41 1.30 -9.75 -28.50
C ALA A 41 1.11 -8.29 -28.93
N ILE A 42 1.56 -7.31 -28.14
CA ILE A 42 1.41 -5.89 -28.52
C ILE A 42 2.30 -5.53 -29.71
N ARG A 43 3.48 -6.17 -29.84
CA ARG A 43 4.38 -5.94 -30.97
C ARG A 43 3.74 -6.29 -32.32
N SER A 44 2.84 -7.28 -32.37
CA SER A 44 2.14 -7.63 -33.61
C SER A 44 1.05 -6.63 -33.99
N PHE A 45 0.49 -5.88 -33.03
CA PHE A 45 -0.54 -4.86 -33.30
C PHE A 45 0.04 -3.44 -33.49
N ALA A 46 1.16 -3.12 -32.83
CA ALA A 46 1.78 -1.79 -32.86
C ALA A 46 3.30 -1.90 -33.12
N PRO A 47 3.72 -2.07 -34.38
CA PRO A 47 5.15 -2.15 -34.72
C PRO A 47 5.85 -0.82 -34.42
N GLY A 48 6.67 -0.81 -33.37
CA GLY A 48 7.35 0.39 -32.85
C GLY A 48 7.21 0.56 -31.34
N PHE A 49 6.24 -0.12 -30.73
CA PHE A 49 6.14 -0.23 -29.27
C PHE A 49 6.84 -1.51 -28.79
N ASP A 50 7.86 -1.36 -27.95
CA ASP A 50 8.46 -2.50 -27.26
C ASP A 50 7.83 -2.73 -25.86
N ALA A 51 8.05 -3.91 -25.30
CA ALA A 51 7.52 -4.29 -23.99
C ALA A 51 8.09 -3.42 -22.84
N ALA A 52 9.31 -2.91 -23.01
CA ALA A 52 9.99 -2.11 -22.00
C ALA A 52 9.40 -0.68 -21.94
N GLN A 53 9.09 -0.09 -23.09
CA GLN A 53 8.39 1.19 -23.21
C GLN A 53 6.98 1.10 -22.63
N LEU A 54 6.27 0.00 -22.89
CA LEU A 54 4.95 -0.23 -22.28
C LEU A 54 5.04 -0.40 -20.76
N SER A 55 5.95 -1.23 -20.25
CA SER A 55 6.17 -1.38 -18.81
C SER A 55 6.52 -0.02 -18.18
N THR A 56 7.43 0.75 -18.80
CA THR A 56 7.83 2.07 -18.33
C THR A 56 6.65 3.06 -18.30
N ALA A 57 5.82 3.08 -19.35
CA ALA A 57 4.65 3.95 -19.42
C ALA A 57 3.61 3.60 -18.35
N LEU A 58 3.30 2.30 -18.19
CA LEU A 58 2.36 1.82 -17.17
C LEU A 58 2.90 2.08 -15.75
N ALA A 59 4.18 1.82 -15.52
CA ALA A 59 4.88 2.17 -14.28
C ALA A 59 4.77 3.68 -14.00
N GLY A 60 5.02 4.53 -14.99
CA GLY A 60 4.90 5.97 -14.87
C GLY A 60 3.48 6.41 -14.48
N LEU A 61 2.45 5.87 -15.15
CA LEU A 61 1.05 6.13 -14.84
C LEU A 61 0.68 5.68 -13.43
N LEU A 62 1.13 4.49 -13.01
CA LEU A 62 0.93 3.99 -11.65
C LEU A 62 1.56 4.91 -10.62
N TRP A 63 2.80 5.36 -10.85
CA TRP A 63 3.48 6.29 -9.96
C TRP A 63 2.76 7.64 -9.87
N VAL A 64 2.31 8.20 -10.99
CA VAL A 64 1.51 9.44 -10.99
C VAL A 64 0.22 9.26 -10.18
N ALA A 65 -0.49 8.16 -10.39
CA ALA A 65 -1.71 7.85 -9.63
C ALA A 65 -1.42 7.70 -8.13
N PHE A 66 -0.37 6.97 -7.76
CA PHE A 66 0.05 6.80 -6.38
C PHE A 66 0.42 8.12 -5.71
N LEU A 67 1.28 8.93 -6.34
CA LEU A 67 1.68 10.23 -5.83
C LEU A 67 0.49 11.17 -5.69
N THR A 68 -0.48 11.10 -6.60
CA THR A 68 -1.72 11.88 -6.51
C THR A 68 -2.55 11.46 -5.31
N VAL A 69 -2.78 10.15 -5.12
CA VAL A 69 -3.58 9.64 -3.99
C VAL A 69 -2.90 9.93 -2.65
N VAL A 70 -1.60 9.67 -2.54
CA VAL A 70 -0.81 9.99 -1.34
C VAL A 70 -0.78 11.49 -1.10
N GLY A 71 -0.53 12.30 -2.12
CA GLY A 71 -0.51 13.76 -2.01
C GLY A 71 -1.84 14.32 -1.53
N VAL A 72 -2.97 13.85 -2.10
CA VAL A 72 -4.32 14.23 -1.65
C VAL A 72 -4.55 13.77 -0.21
N GLY A 73 -4.15 12.54 0.14
CA GLY A 73 -4.28 11.99 1.49
C GLY A 73 -3.50 12.82 2.53
N VAL A 74 -2.25 13.15 2.22
CA VAL A 74 -1.38 13.99 3.05
C VAL A 74 -1.98 15.39 3.19
N VAL A 75 -2.36 16.06 2.09
CA VAL A 75 -2.97 17.39 2.14
C VAL A 75 -4.27 17.38 2.96
N ARG A 76 -5.10 16.34 2.83
CA ARG A 76 -6.32 16.17 3.64
C ARG A 76 -5.97 16.02 5.12
N GLN A 77 -5.00 15.19 5.47
CA GLN A 77 -4.55 15.02 6.85
C GLN A 77 -4.02 16.34 7.43
N TYR A 78 -3.19 17.08 6.69
CA TYR A 78 -2.68 18.38 7.12
C TYR A 78 -3.79 19.43 7.29
N ARG A 79 -4.76 19.50 6.37
CA ARG A 79 -5.90 20.43 6.46
C ARG A 79 -6.87 20.07 7.59
N ALA A 80 -7.02 18.79 7.89
CA ALA A 80 -7.88 18.32 8.99
C ALA A 80 -7.21 18.45 10.37
N ASN A 81 -5.87 18.56 10.44
CA ASN A 81 -5.10 18.65 11.69
C ASN A 81 -4.21 19.91 11.81
N PRO A 82 -4.74 21.15 11.71
CA PRO A 82 -4.02 22.32 12.20
C PRO A 82 -4.12 22.36 13.75
N ARG A 83 -3.54 21.38 14.45
CA ARG A 83 -3.49 21.37 15.91
C ARG A 83 -2.29 22.17 16.38
N ALA A 84 -2.46 23.49 16.42
CA ALA A 84 -1.55 24.38 17.12
C ALA A 84 -1.92 24.37 18.60
N PHE A 85 -1.02 23.87 19.44
CA PHE A 85 -1.18 23.88 20.88
C PHE A 85 -0.49 25.13 21.44
N GLY A 86 -1.25 25.94 22.19
CA GLY A 86 -0.70 27.11 22.89
C GLY A 86 0.13 26.73 24.13
N ASP A 87 -0.06 25.51 24.63
CA ASP A 87 0.63 24.98 25.80
C ASP A 87 1.13 23.56 25.52
N ARG A 88 2.31 23.27 26.06
CA ARG A 88 3.00 21.99 25.95
C ARG A 88 2.31 20.88 26.71
N ASP A 89 1.72 21.17 27.87
CA ASP A 89 1.03 20.16 28.67
C ASP A 89 -0.22 19.65 27.93
N VAL A 90 -0.91 20.54 27.21
CA VAL A 90 -2.03 20.18 26.34
C VAL A 90 -1.58 19.30 25.17
N LEU A 91 -0.44 19.62 24.55
CA LEU A 91 0.16 18.74 23.52
C LEU A 91 0.48 17.36 24.09
N ARG A 92 1.04 17.28 25.29
CA ARG A 92 1.42 16.01 25.90
C ARG A 92 0.22 15.17 26.27
N ALA A 93 -0.81 15.76 26.88
CA ALA A 93 -2.07 15.09 27.19
C ALA A 93 -2.76 14.59 25.92
N PHE A 94 -2.73 15.40 24.86
CA PHE A 94 -3.22 15.02 23.55
C PHE A 94 -2.48 13.79 23.00
N LEU A 95 -1.15 13.80 23.01
CA LEU A 95 -0.34 12.69 22.52
C LEU A 95 -0.55 11.42 23.34
N ASP A 96 -0.65 11.54 24.67
CA ASP A 96 -0.88 10.41 25.58
C ASP A 96 -2.24 9.75 25.31
N ALA A 97 -3.29 10.56 25.10
CA ALA A 97 -4.62 10.07 24.73
C ALA A 97 -4.67 9.39 23.35
N HIS A 98 -3.73 9.71 22.45
CA HIS A 98 -3.65 9.13 21.10
C HIS A 98 -2.65 8.00 20.98
N ARG A 99 -2.05 7.56 22.10
CA ARG A 99 -1.12 6.44 22.11
C ARG A 99 -1.79 5.18 21.58
N PRO A 100 -1.02 4.30 20.93
CA PRO A 100 -1.55 3.00 20.54
C PRO A 100 -1.93 2.21 21.79
N GLU A 101 -3.19 1.78 21.86
CA GLU A 101 -3.61 0.76 22.84
C GLU A 101 -2.77 -0.50 22.61
N ARG A 102 -2.14 -1.02 23.69
CA ARG A 102 -1.19 -2.14 23.60
C ARG A 102 -1.79 -3.36 22.89
N GLU A 103 -3.03 -3.70 23.23
CA GLU A 103 -3.75 -4.83 22.64
C GLU A 103 -4.00 -4.64 21.15
N ARG A 104 -4.49 -3.46 20.74
CA ARG A 104 -4.72 -3.13 19.32
C ARG A 104 -3.42 -3.15 18.52
N HIS A 105 -2.33 -2.67 19.12
CA HIS A 105 -1.02 -2.68 18.48
C HIS A 105 -0.46 -4.10 18.34
N ALA A 106 -0.60 -4.94 19.37
CA ALA A 106 -0.22 -6.35 19.30
C ALA A 106 -1.02 -7.11 18.24
N LEU A 107 -2.33 -6.87 18.15
CA LEU A 107 -3.19 -7.44 17.10
C LEU A 107 -2.77 -6.98 15.71
N ALA A 108 -2.39 -5.72 15.52
CA ALA A 108 -1.88 -5.22 14.26
C ALA A 108 -0.57 -5.90 13.84
N LEU A 109 0.35 -6.09 14.79
CA LEU A 109 1.60 -6.82 14.54
C LEU A 109 1.33 -8.29 14.21
N ALA A 110 0.43 -8.95 14.95
CA ALA A 110 0.03 -10.32 14.66
C ALA A 110 -0.61 -10.44 13.27
N ALA A 111 -1.50 -9.52 12.90
CA ALA A 111 -2.10 -9.45 11.57
C ALA A 111 -1.04 -9.27 10.47
N ALA A 112 -0.05 -8.39 10.69
CA ALA A 112 1.06 -8.21 9.76
C ALA A 112 1.85 -9.52 9.59
N LEU A 113 2.22 -10.18 10.69
CA LEU A 113 3.01 -11.40 10.64
C LEU A 113 2.25 -12.57 9.99
N VAL A 114 1.01 -12.81 10.41
CA VAL A 114 0.16 -13.89 9.88
C VAL A 114 -0.16 -13.62 8.40
N GLY A 115 -0.58 -12.40 8.05
CA GLY A 115 -0.83 -12.02 6.66
C GLY A 115 0.40 -12.18 5.80
N GLY A 116 1.57 -11.75 6.29
CA GLY A 116 2.85 -11.90 5.61
C GLY A 116 3.23 -13.37 5.38
N ALA A 117 2.99 -14.23 6.36
CA ALA A 117 3.21 -15.67 6.22
C ALA A 117 2.29 -16.29 5.16
N VAL A 118 0.99 -15.92 5.15
CA VAL A 118 0.04 -16.37 4.13
C VAL A 118 0.48 -15.91 2.74
N VAL A 119 0.88 -14.64 2.59
CA VAL A 119 1.40 -14.09 1.34
C VAL A 119 2.63 -14.86 0.88
N ALA A 120 3.58 -15.14 1.77
CA ALA A 120 4.81 -15.86 1.43
C ALA A 120 4.52 -17.26 0.88
N VAL A 121 3.57 -17.99 1.49
CA VAL A 121 3.18 -19.33 1.04
C VAL A 121 2.35 -19.31 -0.24
N ALA A 122 1.44 -18.34 -0.38
CA ALA A 122 0.53 -18.25 -1.52
C ALA A 122 1.11 -17.49 -2.73
N ARG A 123 2.33 -16.93 -2.61
CA ARG A 123 2.97 -16.09 -3.62
C ARG A 123 3.12 -16.79 -4.96
N ASP A 124 3.77 -17.95 -4.96
CA ASP A 124 4.10 -18.66 -6.20
C ASP A 124 2.82 -19.16 -6.91
N PRO A 125 1.83 -19.76 -6.21
CA PRO A 125 0.53 -20.07 -6.80
C PRO A 125 -0.18 -18.85 -7.40
N PHE A 126 -0.14 -17.70 -6.74
CA PHE A 126 -0.75 -16.46 -7.24
C PHE A 126 -0.08 -15.97 -8.52
N PHE A 127 1.26 -15.90 -8.56
CA PHE A 127 1.94 -15.45 -9.77
C PHE A 127 1.86 -16.46 -10.91
N ALA A 128 1.82 -17.76 -10.62
CA ALA A 128 1.55 -18.79 -11.64
C ALA A 128 0.13 -18.66 -12.22
N ALA A 129 -0.86 -18.36 -11.38
CA ALA A 129 -2.22 -18.06 -11.81
C ALA A 129 -2.27 -16.80 -12.68
N LEU A 130 -1.53 -15.76 -12.31
CA LEU A 130 -1.43 -14.52 -13.07
C LEU A 130 -0.84 -14.78 -14.46
N ASP A 131 0.27 -15.53 -14.54
CA ASP A 131 0.89 -15.90 -15.82
C ASP A 131 -0.01 -16.75 -16.70
N GLY A 132 -0.75 -17.69 -16.09
CA GLY A 132 -1.77 -18.48 -16.79
C GLY A 132 -2.86 -17.59 -17.37
N THR A 133 -3.34 -16.61 -16.60
CA THR A 133 -4.37 -15.64 -17.04
C THR A 133 -3.85 -14.76 -18.17
N SER A 134 -2.64 -14.22 -18.05
CA SER A 134 -2.03 -13.40 -19.11
C SER A 134 -1.85 -14.19 -20.41
N ARG A 135 -1.37 -15.45 -20.33
CA ARG A 135 -1.27 -16.33 -21.50
C ARG A 135 -2.64 -16.65 -22.12
N GLY A 136 -3.64 -16.88 -21.29
CA GLY A 136 -5.02 -17.10 -21.75
C GLY A 136 -5.60 -15.88 -22.48
N LEU A 137 -5.33 -14.67 -21.98
CA LEU A 137 -5.73 -13.43 -22.63
C LEU A 137 -5.02 -13.23 -23.97
N VAL A 138 -3.71 -13.49 -24.03
CA VAL A 138 -2.95 -13.44 -25.29
C VAL A 138 -3.51 -14.45 -26.30
N ALA A 139 -3.72 -15.70 -25.90
CA ALA A 139 -4.28 -16.73 -26.77
C ALA A 139 -5.69 -16.38 -27.26
N LEU A 140 -6.53 -15.76 -26.41
CA LEU A 140 -7.85 -15.29 -26.80
C LEU A 140 -7.77 -14.20 -27.87
N VAL A 141 -6.84 -13.25 -27.74
CA VAL A 141 -6.63 -12.17 -28.72
C VAL A 141 -6.08 -12.72 -30.04
N GLU A 142 -5.14 -13.67 -29.99
CA GLU A 142 -4.46 -14.20 -31.17
C GLU A 142 -5.26 -15.26 -31.92
N THR A 143 -5.97 -16.14 -31.20
CA THR A 143 -6.60 -17.34 -31.77
C THR A 143 -8.11 -17.42 -31.53
N GLY A 144 -8.69 -16.49 -30.77
CA GLY A 144 -10.11 -16.51 -30.42
C GLY A 144 -10.50 -17.61 -29.42
N THR A 145 -9.53 -18.32 -28.83
CA THR A 145 -9.80 -19.43 -27.90
C THR A 145 -9.54 -19.03 -26.45
N LEU A 146 -10.50 -19.34 -25.57
CA LEU A 146 -10.34 -19.18 -24.12
C LEU A 146 -9.60 -20.38 -23.55
N ALA A 147 -8.46 -20.13 -22.91
CA ALA A 147 -7.74 -21.16 -22.17
C ALA A 147 -8.59 -21.70 -20.99
N PRO A 148 -8.45 -22.98 -20.63
CA PRO A 148 -9.20 -23.57 -19.53
C PRO A 148 -8.89 -22.87 -18.19
N PHE A 149 -9.95 -22.67 -17.41
CA PHE A 149 -9.88 -22.02 -16.09
C PHE A 149 -9.42 -23.01 -15.00
N SER A 150 -8.54 -22.55 -14.11
CA SER A 150 -8.02 -23.33 -13.01
C SER A 150 -8.62 -22.88 -11.67
N TRP A 151 -9.42 -23.74 -11.04
CA TRP A 151 -9.98 -23.48 -9.71
C TRP A 151 -8.90 -23.34 -8.63
N THR A 152 -7.81 -24.10 -8.72
CA THR A 152 -6.70 -24.01 -7.77
C THR A 152 -5.99 -22.67 -7.86
N SER A 153 -5.88 -22.11 -9.07
CA SER A 153 -5.35 -20.76 -9.32
C SER A 153 -6.25 -19.68 -8.71
N LEU A 154 -7.58 -19.83 -8.81
CA LEU A 154 -8.52 -18.91 -8.17
C LEU A 154 -8.39 -18.94 -6.64
N VAL A 155 -8.40 -20.15 -6.05
CA VAL A 155 -8.26 -20.31 -4.60
C VAL A 155 -6.93 -19.74 -4.11
N GLY A 156 -5.83 -20.04 -4.81
CA GLY A 156 -4.51 -19.47 -4.52
C GLY A 156 -4.51 -17.94 -4.57
N GLY A 157 -5.19 -17.35 -5.56
CA GLY A 157 -5.34 -15.90 -5.66
C GLY A 157 -6.18 -15.29 -4.54
N VAL A 158 -7.30 -15.91 -4.16
CA VAL A 158 -8.14 -15.46 -3.06
C VAL A 158 -7.38 -15.52 -1.72
N VAL A 159 -6.66 -16.61 -1.47
CA VAL A 159 -5.84 -16.78 -0.27
C VAL A 159 -4.71 -15.75 -0.23
N PHE A 160 -4.02 -15.54 -1.36
CA PHE A 160 -2.97 -14.53 -1.46
C PHE A 160 -3.52 -13.12 -1.19
N LEU A 161 -4.62 -12.72 -1.86
CA LEU A 161 -5.21 -11.39 -1.68
C LEU A 161 -5.77 -11.18 -0.27
N GLY A 162 -6.37 -12.20 0.33
CA GLY A 162 -6.82 -12.16 1.71
C GLY A 162 -5.66 -12.00 2.70
N GLY A 163 -4.59 -12.79 2.53
CA GLY A 163 -3.36 -12.66 3.32
C GLY A 163 -2.69 -11.29 3.13
N PHE A 164 -2.68 -10.79 1.89
CA PHE A 164 -2.09 -9.49 1.55
C PHE A 164 -2.88 -8.33 2.15
N ALA A 165 -4.21 -8.39 2.11
CA ALA A 165 -5.07 -7.43 2.80
C ALA A 165 -4.81 -7.46 4.32
N LEU A 166 -4.73 -8.64 4.93
CA LEU A 166 -4.42 -8.75 6.36
C LEU A 166 -3.03 -8.17 6.69
N PHE A 167 -2.03 -8.47 5.86
CA PHE A 167 -0.67 -7.94 5.97
C PHE A 167 -0.65 -6.40 5.89
N ALA A 168 -1.24 -5.84 4.84
CA ALA A 168 -1.31 -4.40 4.62
C ALA A 168 -2.01 -3.68 5.78
N TYR A 169 -3.07 -4.28 6.33
CA TYR A 169 -3.81 -3.74 7.47
C TYR A 169 -2.91 -3.70 8.71
N GLY A 170 -2.25 -4.82 9.00
CA GLY A 170 -1.35 -4.93 10.14
C GLY A 170 -0.18 -3.96 10.06
N VAL A 171 0.48 -3.88 8.89
CA VAL A 171 1.59 -2.94 8.65
C VAL A 171 1.14 -1.50 8.87
N ASP A 172 0.00 -1.11 8.31
CA ASP A 172 -0.51 0.26 8.44
C ASP A 172 -0.75 0.65 9.89
N ARG A 173 -1.47 -0.19 10.64
CA ARG A 173 -1.77 0.06 12.05
C ARG A 173 -0.54 -0.03 12.95
N ALA A 174 0.40 -0.92 12.66
CA ALA A 174 1.66 -1.01 13.38
C ALA A 174 2.52 0.24 13.15
N MET A 175 2.67 0.70 11.90
CA MET A 175 3.45 1.89 11.57
C MET A 175 2.85 3.16 12.17
N THR A 176 1.53 3.35 12.06
CA THR A 176 0.86 4.48 12.70
C THR A 176 1.04 4.45 14.22
N GLY A 177 0.87 3.28 14.86
CA GLY A 177 1.05 3.13 16.30
C GLY A 177 2.48 3.45 16.75
N ALA A 178 3.48 2.90 16.06
CA ALA A 178 4.89 3.16 16.35
C ALA A 178 5.24 4.65 16.21
N HIS A 179 4.75 5.30 15.15
CA HIS A 179 4.99 6.72 14.94
C HIS A 179 4.35 7.59 16.04
N ARG A 180 3.13 7.27 16.49
CA ARG A 180 2.47 7.99 17.60
C ARG A 180 3.23 7.82 18.92
N GLU A 181 3.72 6.61 19.21
CA GLU A 181 4.54 6.37 20.41
C GLU A 181 5.88 7.12 20.34
N LEU A 182 6.54 7.15 19.17
CA LEU A 182 7.76 7.92 18.97
C LEU A 182 7.55 9.43 19.17
N LEU A 183 6.43 9.98 18.66
CA LEU A 183 6.05 11.37 18.89
C LEU A 183 5.87 11.66 20.37
N PHE A 184 5.16 10.79 21.09
CA PHE A 184 4.99 10.92 22.54
C PHE A 184 6.35 10.91 23.28
N GLN A 185 7.23 9.95 22.97
CA GLN A 185 8.55 9.86 23.59
C GLN A 185 9.42 11.07 23.31
N TYR A 186 9.39 11.60 22.09
CA TYR A 186 10.13 12.80 21.72
C TYR A 186 9.66 14.03 22.49
N HIS A 187 8.34 14.25 22.58
CA HIS A 187 7.76 15.41 23.26
C HIS A 187 7.73 15.30 24.79
N SER A 188 7.82 14.10 25.35
CA SER A 188 7.91 13.88 26.80
C SER A 188 9.33 14.00 27.38
N ARG A 189 10.37 13.83 26.54
CA ARG A 189 11.78 13.93 26.97
C ARG A 189 12.39 15.33 26.85
N ARG A 190 11.88 16.17 25.95
CA ARG A 190 12.33 17.57 25.83
C ARG A 190 11.77 18.44 26.95
#